data_AF-A0A149UIN3-F1
#
_entry.id   AF-A0A149UIN3-F1
#
_cell.length_a   1.000
_cell.length_b   1.000
_cell.length_c   1.000
_cell.angle_alpha   90.00
_cell.angle_beta   90.00
_cell.angle_gamma   90.00
#
_symmetry.space_group_name_H-M   'P 1'
#
loop_
_entity.id
_entity.type
_entity.pdbx_description
1 polymer ?
#
loop_
_entity_poly.entity_id
_entity_poly.type
_entity_poly.pdbx_seq_one_letter_code
_entity_poly.pdbx_strand_id
1 'polypeptide(L)'
;MRKGFFLVLGGLLAGAAMADSGAAQAATGAWGAPACGAEPTAPSVDVSSVEHYNASVDKVTAYEKAARAYNTCVARTANKEETAISNEAREKIAHIHEGSAVVQKRIAGNFVHLTASLKAASAKFGGGAH
;
A
#
# COMPACT_ATOMS: atom_id res chain seq x y z
N MET A 1 8.73 -52.41 -19.82
CA MET A 1 8.93 -52.19 -21.28
C MET A 1 7.59 -52.06 -21.98
N ARG A 2 7.12 -50.83 -22.25
CA ARG A 2 6.11 -50.44 -23.25
C ARG A 2 6.05 -48.90 -23.20
N LYS A 3 6.78 -48.20 -24.09
CA LYS A 3 6.22 -47.41 -25.23
C LYS A 3 5.01 -46.59 -24.76
N GLY A 4 5.11 -45.31 -24.45
CA GLY A 4 5.65 -44.22 -25.26
C GLY A 4 4.47 -43.47 -25.88
N PHE A 5 4.18 -42.27 -25.39
CA PHE A 5 3.36 -41.29 -26.10
C PHE A 5 3.90 -39.89 -25.79
N PHE A 6 4.73 -39.39 -26.71
CA PHE A 6 5.06 -37.99 -26.81
C PHE A 6 3.87 -37.28 -27.45
N LEU A 7 3.32 -36.27 -26.77
CA LEU A 7 2.57 -35.21 -27.43
C LEU A 7 3.31 -33.90 -27.21
N VAL A 8 4.10 -33.56 -28.22
CA VAL A 8 4.58 -32.22 -28.51
C VAL A 8 3.49 -31.52 -29.33
N LEU A 9 2.91 -30.47 -28.75
CA LEU A 9 2.24 -29.34 -29.41
C LEU A 9 2.29 -28.25 -28.34
N GLY A 10 2.95 -27.12 -28.52
CA GLY A 10 3.06 -26.30 -29.72
C GLY A 10 2.80 -24.89 -29.19
N GLY A 11 3.81 -24.03 -29.26
CA GLY A 11 3.90 -22.81 -28.46
C GLY A 11 2.80 -21.79 -28.70
N LEU A 12 2.61 -20.96 -27.67
CA LEU A 12 2.18 -19.57 -27.79
C LEU A 12 2.86 -18.80 -26.65
N LEU A 13 4.09 -18.40 -26.93
CA LEU A 13 4.70 -17.21 -26.33
C LEU A 13 3.94 -15.98 -26.87
N ALA A 14 3.50 -15.12 -25.97
CA ALA A 14 3.31 -13.67 -26.11
C ALA A 14 2.01 -13.23 -25.42
N GLY A 15 2.17 -12.83 -24.18
CA GLY A 15 1.12 -12.25 -23.36
C GLY A 15 1.57 -12.10 -21.92
N ALA A 16 2.85 -11.76 -21.70
CA ALA A 16 3.23 -11.11 -20.46
C ALA A 16 2.53 -9.75 -20.46
N ALA A 17 1.25 -9.75 -20.06
CA ALA A 17 0.66 -8.57 -19.48
C ALA A 17 1.55 -8.29 -18.28
N MET A 18 2.48 -7.36 -18.47
CA MET A 18 3.07 -6.61 -17.38
C MET A 18 1.87 -5.96 -16.71
N ALA A 19 1.27 -6.68 -15.77
CA ALA A 19 0.53 -6.05 -14.72
C ALA A 19 1.57 -5.12 -14.10
N ASP A 20 1.48 -3.84 -14.43
CA ASP A 20 1.88 -2.79 -13.49
C ASP A 20 0.88 -2.89 -12.33
N SER A 21 0.95 -4.02 -11.60
CA SER A 21 0.64 -4.04 -10.20
C SER A 21 1.71 -3.11 -9.65
N GLY A 22 1.35 -1.83 -9.50
CA GLY A 22 2.10 -0.87 -8.70
C GLY A 22 2.30 -1.55 -7.36
N ALA A 23 3.42 -2.26 -7.26
CA ALA A 23 3.71 -3.10 -6.13
C ALA A 23 3.74 -2.12 -4.96
N ALA A 24 2.94 -2.39 -3.94
CA ALA A 24 3.11 -1.70 -2.68
C ALA A 24 4.54 -2.02 -2.23
N GLN A 25 5.48 -1.15 -2.57
CA GLN A 25 6.81 -1.18 -2.02
C GLN A 25 6.64 -0.72 -0.59
N ALA A 26 6.56 -1.69 0.33
CA ALA A 26 6.80 -1.40 1.74
C ALA A 26 8.10 -0.59 1.82
N ALA A 27 8.11 0.50 2.58
CA ALA A 27 9.31 1.31 2.73
C ALA A 27 10.45 0.39 3.21
N THR A 28 11.38 0.07 2.30
CA THR A 28 12.50 -0.84 2.58
C THR A 28 13.69 -0.12 3.22
N GLY A 29 13.61 1.21 3.34
CA GLY A 29 14.59 2.05 4.02
C GLY A 29 14.10 2.54 5.39
N ALA A 30 15.05 2.85 6.27
CA ALA A 30 14.74 3.51 7.53
C ALA A 30 14.12 4.88 7.26
N TRP A 31 12.99 5.16 7.90
CA TRP A 31 12.38 6.49 7.88
C TRP A 31 13.25 7.49 8.65
N GLY A 32 13.32 8.70 8.14
CA GLY A 32 14.02 9.80 8.80
C GLY A 32 13.24 11.10 8.64
N ALA A 33 13.57 12.09 9.47
CA ALA A 33 12.92 13.40 9.47
C ALA A 33 13.87 14.49 8.92
N PRO A 34 14.18 14.51 7.60
CA PRO A 34 15.20 15.40 7.04
C PRO A 34 14.88 16.89 7.25
N ALA A 35 13.60 17.24 7.37
CA ALA A 35 13.15 18.60 7.63
C ALA A 35 13.34 19.05 9.09
N CYS A 36 13.64 18.14 10.02
CA CYS A 36 13.81 18.44 11.44
C CYS A 36 15.26 18.73 11.85
N GLY A 37 16.21 18.64 10.91
CA GLY A 37 17.63 18.79 11.17
C GLY A 37 18.25 17.54 11.79
N ALA A 38 19.41 17.71 12.42
CA ALA A 38 20.12 16.63 13.09
C ALA A 38 19.52 16.34 14.47
N GLU A 39 19.43 15.07 14.83
CA GLU A 39 19.09 14.64 16.19
C GLU A 39 20.19 15.12 17.16
N PRO A 40 19.84 15.82 18.26
CA PRO A 40 20.83 16.22 19.26
C PRO A 40 21.47 15.01 19.93
N THR A 41 22.80 15.03 20.08
CA THR A 41 23.51 13.98 20.82
C THR A 41 23.39 14.19 22.33
N ALA A 42 23.01 13.15 23.06
CA ALA A 42 22.96 13.19 24.51
C ALA A 42 24.38 13.41 25.11
N PRO A 43 24.57 14.40 25.99
CA PRO A 43 25.86 14.64 26.63
C PRO A 43 26.13 13.60 27.73
N SER A 44 27.40 13.35 28.03
CA SER A 44 27.79 12.66 29.26
C SER A 44 27.71 13.60 30.46
N VAL A 45 27.47 13.02 31.64
CA VAL A 45 27.50 13.75 32.93
C VAL A 45 28.81 13.42 33.64
N ASP A 46 29.56 14.46 34.01
CA ASP A 46 30.81 14.36 34.74
C ASP A 46 30.56 14.69 36.22
N VAL A 47 30.83 13.73 37.11
CA VAL A 47 30.63 13.84 38.56
C VAL A 47 31.94 13.86 39.34
N SER A 48 33.07 14.13 38.66
CA SER A 48 34.40 14.10 39.27
C SER A 48 34.65 15.26 40.25
N SER A 49 33.98 16.40 40.05
CA SER A 49 33.96 17.54 40.97
C SER A 49 32.66 18.33 40.86
N VAL A 50 32.44 19.27 41.79
CA VAL A 50 31.27 20.16 41.76
C VAL A 50 31.27 21.03 40.50
N GLU A 51 32.43 21.53 40.09
CA GLU A 51 32.59 22.36 38.89
C GLU A 51 32.24 21.56 37.62
N HIS A 52 32.75 20.33 37.52
CA HIS A 52 32.48 19.43 36.40
C HIS A 52 31.01 19.01 36.34
N TYR A 53 30.39 18.77 37.49
CA TYR A 53 28.97 18.49 37.59
C TYR A 53 28.11 19.68 37.15
N ASN A 54 28.39 20.88 37.65
CA ASN A 54 27.65 22.08 37.26
C ASN A 54 27.75 22.36 35.75
N ALA A 55 28.94 22.17 35.16
CA ALA A 55 29.11 22.27 33.70
C ALA A 55 28.30 21.19 32.93
N SER A 56 28.09 20.02 33.53
CA SER A 56 27.26 18.97 32.96
C SER A 56 25.77 19.31 33.03
N VAL A 57 25.31 19.97 34.10
CA VAL A 57 23.93 20.45 34.24
C VAL A 57 23.56 21.40 33.10
N ASP A 58 24.46 22.31 32.73
CA ASP A 58 24.25 23.23 31.60
C ASP A 58 24.12 22.48 30.26
N LYS A 59 25.00 21.49 30.03
CA LYS A 59 24.96 20.65 28.82
C LYS A 59 23.66 19.85 28.74
N VAL A 60 23.22 19.24 29.84
CA VAL A 60 21.97 18.49 29.91
C VAL A 60 20.78 19.43 29.64
N THR A 61 20.74 20.60 30.28
CA THR A 61 19.67 21.59 30.06
C THR A 61 19.58 22.02 28.60
N ALA A 62 20.73 22.26 27.95
CA ALA A 62 20.79 22.60 26.53
C ALA A 62 20.32 21.44 25.64
N TYR A 63 20.77 20.22 25.93
CA TYR A 63 20.33 19.01 25.23
C TYR A 63 18.82 18.81 25.35
N GLU A 64 18.26 18.87 26.56
CA GLU A 64 16.83 18.63 26.75
C GLU A 64 15.96 19.64 25.98
N LYS A 65 16.38 20.92 25.95
CA LYS A 65 15.70 21.94 25.14
C LYS A 65 15.74 21.58 23.65
N ALA A 66 16.92 21.21 23.14
CA ALA A 66 17.09 20.82 21.74
C ALA A 66 16.31 19.55 21.40
N ALA A 67 16.36 18.53 22.26
CA ALA A 67 15.69 17.25 22.08
C ALA A 67 14.17 17.39 22.08
N ARG A 68 13.60 18.23 22.97
CA ARG A 68 12.15 18.53 22.97
C ARG A 68 11.71 19.22 21.68
N ALA A 69 12.51 20.17 21.18
CA ALA A 69 12.22 20.83 19.91
C ALA A 69 12.30 19.86 18.71
N TYR A 70 13.36 19.05 18.66
CA TYR A 70 13.55 18.02 17.64
C TYR A 70 12.39 17.01 17.63
N ASN A 71 12.07 16.42 18.79
CA ASN A 71 11.00 15.44 18.92
C ASN A 71 9.63 16.02 18.51
N THR A 72 9.33 17.26 18.91
CA THR A 72 8.11 17.96 18.47
C THR A 72 8.04 18.07 16.94
N CYS A 73 9.16 18.36 16.27
CA CYS A 73 9.21 18.39 14.81
C CYS A 73 9.01 16.99 14.20
N VAL A 74 9.69 15.97 14.75
CA VAL A 74 9.60 14.59 14.29
C VAL A 74 8.15 14.10 14.38
N ALA A 75 7.52 14.25 15.55
CA ALA A 75 6.14 13.85 15.77
C ALA A 75 5.18 14.54 14.79
N ARG A 76 5.33 15.85 14.59
CA ARG A 76 4.49 16.59 13.63
C ARG A 76 4.68 16.09 12.19
N THR A 77 5.92 15.81 11.80
CA THR A 77 6.26 15.35 10.45
C THR A 77 5.73 13.95 10.19
N ALA A 78 5.95 13.03 11.14
CA ALA A 78 5.41 11.67 11.08
C ALA A 78 3.88 11.69 10.95
N ASN A 79 3.17 12.38 11.84
CA ASN A 79 1.70 12.48 11.79
C ASN A 79 1.19 13.06 10.46
N LYS A 80 1.89 14.05 9.90
CA LYS A 80 1.52 14.64 8.60
C LYS A 80 1.67 13.61 7.48
N GLU A 81 2.80 12.90 7.43
CA GLU A 81 3.07 11.89 6.40
C GLU A 81 2.11 10.70 6.53
N GLU A 82 1.91 10.18 7.75
CA GLU A 82 0.95 9.10 8.03
C GLU A 82 -0.47 9.47 7.61
N THR A 83 -0.89 10.72 7.87
CA THR A 83 -2.21 11.21 7.45
C THR A 83 -2.31 11.29 5.93
N ALA A 84 -1.27 11.80 5.25
CA ALA A 84 -1.24 11.89 3.79
C ALA A 84 -1.33 10.50 3.15
N ILE A 85 -0.50 9.55 3.62
CA ILE A 85 -0.51 8.16 3.15
C ILE A 85 -1.88 7.52 3.40
N SER A 86 -2.46 7.72 4.58
CA SER A 86 -3.77 7.16 4.93
C SER A 86 -4.88 7.69 4.02
N ASN A 87 -4.88 8.99 3.72
CA ASN A 87 -5.86 9.59 2.82
C ASN A 87 -5.70 9.10 1.39
N GLU A 88 -4.48 9.08 0.87
CA GLU A 88 -4.18 8.55 -0.45
C GLU A 88 -4.61 7.08 -0.58
N ALA A 89 -4.31 6.26 0.43
CA ALA A 89 -4.72 4.86 0.47
C ALA A 89 -6.25 4.72 0.45
N ARG A 90 -6.97 5.51 1.24
CA ARG A 90 -8.44 5.52 1.28
C ARG A 90 -9.04 5.89 -0.08
N GLU A 91 -8.49 6.89 -0.76
CA GLU A 91 -8.94 7.31 -2.09
C GLU A 91 -8.71 6.21 -3.13
N LYS A 92 -7.52 5.60 -3.15
CA LYS A 92 -7.21 4.48 -4.07
C LYS A 92 -8.13 3.29 -3.83
N ILE A 93 -8.36 2.93 -2.56
CA ILE A 93 -9.27 1.85 -2.17
C ILE A 93 -10.70 2.15 -2.62
N ALA A 94 -11.19 3.37 -2.40
CA ALA A 94 -12.52 3.79 -2.83
C ALA A 94 -12.69 3.70 -4.35
N HIS A 95 -11.70 4.15 -5.12
CA HIS A 95 -11.69 4.06 -6.57
C HIS A 95 -11.79 2.59 -7.06
N ILE A 96 -11.00 1.70 -6.47
CA ILE A 96 -11.03 0.27 -6.79
C ILE A 96 -12.39 -0.34 -6.44
N HIS A 97 -12.95 -0.02 -5.27
CA HIS A 97 -14.27 -0.50 -4.86
C HIS A 97 -15.35 -0.05 -5.84
N GLU A 98 -15.40 1.24 -6.18
CA GLU A 98 -16.38 1.76 -7.13
C GLU A 98 -16.26 1.08 -8.49
N GLY A 99 -15.04 1.01 -9.05
CA GLY A 99 -14.78 0.34 -10.32
C GLY A 99 -15.21 -1.13 -10.31
N SER A 100 -14.89 -1.86 -9.23
CA SER A 100 -15.28 -3.27 -9.08
C SER A 100 -16.80 -3.45 -9.00
N ALA A 101 -17.51 -2.58 -8.28
CA ALA A 101 -18.95 -2.61 -8.16
C ALA A 101 -19.64 -2.34 -9.51
N VAL A 102 -19.13 -1.39 -10.29
CA VAL A 102 -19.62 -1.10 -11.64
C VAL A 102 -19.47 -2.32 -12.55
N VAL A 103 -18.32 -2.99 -12.53
CA VAL A 103 -18.08 -4.20 -13.32
C VAL A 103 -19.03 -5.31 -12.91
N GLN A 104 -19.15 -5.59 -11.61
CA GLN A 104 -20.04 -6.63 -11.09
C GLN A 104 -21.51 -6.37 -11.45
N LYS A 105 -21.97 -5.12 -11.30
CA LYS A 105 -23.34 -4.71 -11.68
C LYS A 105 -23.59 -4.92 -13.17
N ARG A 106 -22.64 -4.54 -14.03
CA ARG A 106 -22.73 -4.74 -15.48
C ARG A 106 -22.80 -6.23 -15.84
N ILE A 107 -21.95 -7.06 -15.24
CA ILE A 107 -21.97 -8.50 -15.46
C ILE A 107 -23.31 -9.11 -15.04
N ALA A 108 -23.83 -8.74 -13.87
CA ALA A 108 -25.14 -9.20 -13.40
C ALA A 108 -26.26 -8.78 -14.38
N GLY A 109 -26.25 -7.53 -14.84
CA GLY A 109 -27.20 -7.05 -15.85
C GLY A 109 -27.13 -7.83 -17.16
N ASN A 110 -25.92 -8.16 -17.64
CA ASN A 110 -25.73 -8.99 -18.82
C ASN A 110 -26.31 -10.40 -18.64
N PHE A 111 -26.12 -11.04 -17.48
CA PHE A 111 -26.71 -12.34 -17.20
C PHE A 111 -28.24 -12.32 -17.22
N VAL A 112 -28.86 -11.27 -16.66
CA VAL A 112 -30.32 -11.08 -16.72
C VAL A 112 -30.78 -10.97 -18.18
N HIS A 113 -30.12 -10.12 -18.97
CA HIS A 113 -30.47 -9.93 -20.39
C HIS A 113 -30.32 -11.24 -21.19
N LEU A 114 -29.19 -11.92 -21.06
CA LEU A 114 -28.94 -13.20 -21.74
C LEU A 114 -29.98 -14.26 -21.36
N THR A 115 -30.33 -14.37 -20.08
CA THR A 115 -31.37 -15.31 -19.62
C THR A 115 -32.73 -14.99 -20.24
N ALA A 116 -33.10 -13.70 -20.32
CA ALA A 116 -34.34 -13.28 -20.97
C ALA A 116 -34.33 -13.59 -22.48
N SER A 117 -33.23 -13.30 -23.18
CA SER A 117 -33.08 -13.61 -24.61
C SER A 117 -33.17 -15.10 -24.88
N LEU A 118 -32.51 -15.94 -24.07
CA LEU A 118 -32.58 -17.40 -24.19
C LEU A 118 -34.00 -17.91 -23.97
N LYS A 119 -34.69 -17.44 -22.93
CA LYS A 119 -36.09 -17.83 -22.67
C LYS A 119 -37.01 -17.47 -23.84
N ALA A 120 -36.87 -16.27 -24.40
CA ALA A 120 -37.64 -15.83 -25.56
C ALA A 120 -37.35 -16.68 -26.80
N ALA A 121 -36.08 -16.99 -27.06
CA ALA A 121 -35.68 -17.88 -28.15
C ALA A 121 -36.25 -19.29 -27.95
N SER A 122 -36.14 -19.87 -26.76
CA SER A 122 -36.70 -21.18 -26.44
C SER A 122 -38.22 -21.22 -26.64
N ALA A 123 -38.96 -20.16 -26.30
CA ALA A 123 -40.40 -20.09 -26.58
C ALA A 123 -40.71 -20.06 -28.09
N LYS A 124 -39.89 -19.36 -28.88
CA LYS A 124 -40.03 -19.29 -30.34
C LYS A 124 -39.72 -20.61 -31.04
N PHE A 125 -38.72 -21.36 -30.56
CA PHE A 125 -38.23 -22.58 -31.22
C PHE A 125 -38.77 -23.87 -30.58
N GLY A 126 -39.27 -23.84 -29.33
CA GLY A 126 -39.78 -25.00 -28.61
C GLY A 126 -41.21 -25.42 -28.98
N GLY A 127 -41.92 -24.63 -29.79
CA GLY A 127 -43.26 -24.96 -30.31
C GLY A 127 -43.26 -25.74 -31.63
N GLY A 128 -42.09 -26.11 -32.16
CA GLY A 128 -41.94 -26.80 -33.46
C GLY A 128 -41.68 -28.31 -33.38
N ALA A 129 -41.80 -28.93 -32.21
CA ALA A 129 -41.67 -30.37 -32.04
C ALA A 129 -43.06 -31.02 -31.89
N HIS A 130 -43.78 -31.11 -33.00
CA HIS A 130 -44.89 -32.03 -33.21
C HIS A 130 -44.70 -32.71 -34.56
#